data_AF-A0A8X6JVU4-F1
#
_entry.id   AF-A0A8X6JVU4-F1
#
_cell.length_a   1.000
_cell.length_b   1.000
_cell.length_c   1.000
_cell.angle_alpha   90.00
_cell.angle_beta   90.00
_cell.angle_gamma   90.00
#
_symmetry.space_group_name_H-M   'P 1'
#
loop_
_entity.id
_entity.type
_entity.pdbx_description
1 polymer ?
#
loop_
_entity_poly.entity_id
_entity_poly.type
_entity_poly.pdbx_seq_one_letter_code
_entity_poly.pdbx_strand_id
1 'polypeptide(L)'
;MWTTLGEISKKIDPIVRGWFQYYGRFYKSEMYTSLRNIERYLIRWVRTKYKKLRDHGRLRGSSQFLGKVRKRSPNIFYHWTLGLGSKD
;
A
#
# COMPACT_ATOMS: atom_id res chain seq x y z
N MET A 1 10.88 -8.73 -16.36
CA MET A 1 9.98 -7.57 -16.48
C MET A 1 9.75 -7.01 -15.08
N TRP A 2 10.18 -5.77 -14.80
CA TRP A 2 10.12 -5.20 -13.45
C TRP A 2 8.68 -4.77 -13.14
N THR A 3 8.02 -5.41 -12.18
CA THR A 3 6.67 -5.00 -11.75
C THR A 3 6.71 -3.56 -11.26
N THR A 4 5.68 -2.75 -11.53
CA THR A 4 5.51 -1.37 -11.06
C THR A 4 4.42 -1.27 -9.98
N LEU A 5 4.36 -0.16 -9.24
CA LEU A 5 3.27 0.06 -8.29
C LEU A 5 1.90 0.08 -8.99
N GLY A 6 1.83 0.64 -10.20
CA GLY A 6 0.61 0.63 -11.00
C GLY A 6 0.18 -0.77 -11.43
N GLU A 7 1.12 -1.64 -11.80
CA GLU A 7 0.80 -3.04 -12.12
C GLU A 7 0.35 -3.85 -10.89
N ILE A 8 0.90 -3.54 -9.71
CA ILE A 8 0.44 -4.13 -8.45
C ILE A 8 -0.98 -3.65 -8.14
N SER A 9 -1.21 -2.34 -8.23
CA SER A 9 -2.52 -1.72 -8.03
C SER A 9 -3.59 -2.36 -8.90
N LYS A 10 -3.35 -2.52 -10.22
CA LYS A 10 -4.31 -3.16 -11.13
C LYS A 10 -4.78 -4.54 -10.67
N LYS A 11 -3.95 -5.29 -9.93
CA LYS A 11 -4.30 -6.60 -9.39
C LYS A 11 -5.02 -6.52 -8.05
N ILE A 12 -4.66 -5.56 -7.20
CA ILE A 12 -5.13 -5.48 -5.82
C ILE A 12 -6.39 -4.61 -5.69
N ASP A 13 -6.48 -3.51 -6.43
CA ASP A 13 -7.56 -2.53 -6.31
C ASP A 13 -8.97 -3.12 -6.47
N PRO A 14 -9.26 -4.04 -7.41
CA PRO A 14 -10.58 -4.67 -7.48
C PRO A 14 -10.97 -5.44 -6.21
N ILE A 15 -10.01 -6.12 -5.58
CA ILE A 15 -10.22 -6.88 -4.34
C ILE A 15 -10.50 -5.91 -3.18
N VAL A 16 -9.70 -4.85 -3.09
CA VAL A 16 -9.85 -3.83 -2.04
C VAL A 16 -11.19 -3.10 -2.17
N ARG A 17 -11.65 -2.80 -3.40
CA ARG A 17 -12.98 -2.22 -3.64
C ARG A 17 -14.09 -3.15 -3.16
N GLY A 18 -13.98 -4.46 -3.45
CA GLY A 18 -14.93 -5.46 -2.95
C GLY A 18 -14.98 -5.50 -1.43
N TRP A 19 -13.82 -5.50 -0.77
CA TRP A 19 -13.74 -5.44 0.70
C TRP A 19 -14.33 -4.15 1.25
N PHE A 20 -14.07 -3.00 0.64
CA PHE A 20 -14.64 -1.73 1.08
C PHE A 20 -16.17 -1.75 0.96
N GLN A 21 -16.71 -2.26 -0.14
CA GLN A 21 -18.15 -2.35 -0.35
C GLN A 21 -18.83 -3.30 0.64
N TYR A 22 -18.19 -4.43 0.98
CA TYR A 22 -18.75 -5.43 1.88
C TYR A 22 -18.52 -5.09 3.36
N TYR A 23 -17.26 -4.88 3.75
CA TYR A 23 -16.87 -4.68 5.15
C TYR A 23 -17.00 -3.23 5.63
N GLY A 24 -17.08 -2.24 4.73
CA GLY A 24 -17.08 -0.82 5.09
C GLY A 24 -18.24 -0.40 6.00
N ARG A 25 -19.36 -1.13 5.96
CA ARG A 25 -20.55 -0.86 6.80
C ARG A 25 -20.53 -1.57 8.15
N PHE A 26 -19.94 -2.77 8.25
CA PHE A 26 -20.14 -3.65 9.41
C PHE A 26 -18.84 -4.08 10.12
N TYR A 27 -17.69 -4.15 9.42
CA TYR A 27 -16.45 -4.72 9.96
C TYR A 27 -15.25 -3.83 9.64
N LYS A 28 -15.36 -2.55 9.98
CA LYS A 28 -14.31 -1.56 9.68
C LYS A 28 -12.95 -1.96 10.23
N SER A 29 -12.88 -2.48 11.47
CA SER A 29 -11.63 -2.90 12.13
C SER A 29 -10.86 -3.99 11.36
N GLU A 30 -11.56 -5.01 10.89
CA GLU A 30 -10.97 -6.10 10.09
C GLU A 30 -10.51 -5.57 8.73
N MET A 31 -11.33 -4.74 8.09
CA MET A 31 -10.96 -4.06 6.85
C MET A 31 -9.68 -3.24 7.03
N TYR A 32 -9.57 -2.40 8.07
CA TYR A 32 -8.35 -1.62 8.36
C TYR A 32 -7.12 -2.52 8.56
N THR A 33 -7.28 -3.67 9.22
CA THR A 33 -6.19 -4.62 9.44
C THR A 33 -5.68 -5.19 8.10
N SER A 34 -6.60 -5.57 7.21
CA SER A 34 -6.28 -6.07 5.88
C SER A 34 -5.58 -5.01 5.02
N LEU A 35 -6.06 -3.75 5.03
CA LEU A 35 -5.43 -2.64 4.32
C LEU A 35 -4.02 -2.35 4.85
N ARG A 36 -3.82 -2.44 6.16
CA ARG A 36 -2.50 -2.29 6.78
C ARG A 36 -1.54 -3.42 6.37
N ASN A 37 -2.05 -4.64 6.19
CA ASN A 37 -1.25 -5.74 5.68
C ASN A 37 -0.83 -5.49 4.23
N ILE A 38 -1.73 -4.98 3.37
CA ILE A 38 -1.38 -4.55 2.01
C ILE A 38 -0.24 -3.54 2.04
N GLU A 39 -0.32 -2.51 2.88
CA GLU A 39 0.76 -1.50 2.96
C GLU A 39 2.10 -2.13 3.40
N ARG A 40 2.09 -3.06 4.37
CA ARG A 40 3.30 -3.79 4.78
C ARG A 40 3.92 -4.58 3.63
N TYR A 41 3.09 -5.21 2.79
CA TYR A 41 3.58 -5.91 1.61
C TYR A 41 4.17 -4.94 0.59
N LEU A 42 3.56 -3.77 0.38
CA LEU A 42 4.12 -2.73 -0.48
C LEU A 42 5.47 -2.23 0.04
N ILE A 43 5.61 -2.01 1.35
CA ILE A 43 6.88 -1.60 1.98
C ILE A 43 7.95 -2.67 1.73
N ARG A 44 7.61 -3.95 1.93
CA ARG A 44 8.53 -5.07 1.66
C ARG A 44 8.90 -5.15 0.18
N TRP A 45 7.94 -4.95 -0.70
CA TRP A 45 8.16 -4.95 -2.14
C TRP A 45 9.08 -3.82 -2.60
N VAL A 46 8.88 -2.59 -2.10
CA VAL A 46 9.74 -1.43 -2.36
C VAL A 46 11.17 -1.73 -1.93
N ARG A 47 11.35 -2.32 -0.75
CA ARG A 47 12.66 -2.75 -0.25
C ARG A 47 13.32 -3.77 -1.19
N THR A 48 12.56 -4.74 -1.70
CA THR A 48 13.10 -5.75 -2.64
C THR A 48 13.45 -5.13 -3.99
N LYS A 49 12.63 -4.20 -4.49
CA LYS A 49 12.82 -3.57 -5.81
C LYS A 49 14.03 -2.64 -5.85
N TYR A 50 14.25 -1.84 -4.81
CA TYR A 50 15.33 -0.85 -4.78
C TYR A 50 16.47 -1.32 -3.87
N LYS A 51 17.55 -1.84 -4.48
CA LYS A 51 18.75 -2.33 -3.77
C LYS A 51 19.28 -1.33 -2.72
N LYS A 52 19.35 -0.04 -3.06
CA LYS A 52 19.75 1.04 -2.12
C LYS A 52 18.90 1.10 -0.84
N LEU A 53 17.60 0.80 -0.91
CA LEU A 53 16.71 0.80 0.26
C LEU A 53 16.87 -0.48 1.10
N ARG A 54 17.35 -1.56 0.49
CA ARG A 54 17.66 -2.82 1.17
C ARG A 54 18.97 -2.72 1.95
N ASP A 55 19.99 -2.13 1.34
CA ASP A 55 21.36 -2.15 1.84
C ASP A 55 21.56 -1.17 3.02
N HIS A 56 20.76 -0.11 3.11
CA HIS A 56 20.73 0.78 4.28
C HIS A 56 19.78 0.32 5.41
N GLY A 57 19.21 -0.88 5.34
CA GLY A 57 18.52 -1.57 6.44
C GLY A 57 17.23 -0.95 6.99
N ARG A 58 16.82 0.25 6.54
CA ARG A 58 15.73 0.99 7.20
C ARG A 58 14.38 0.71 6.54
N LEU A 59 13.55 -0.11 7.19
CA LEU A 59 12.10 -0.21 6.92
C LEU A 59 11.43 1.18 6.87
N ARG A 60 11.90 2.09 7.73
CA ARG A 60 11.50 3.50 7.76
C ARG A 60 11.72 4.20 6.41
N GLY A 61 12.81 3.92 5.70
CA GLY A 61 13.10 4.52 4.39
C GLY A 61 12.14 4.05 3.30
N SER A 62 11.78 2.77 3.30
CA SER A 62 10.79 2.21 2.36
C SER A 62 9.38 2.73 2.65
N SER A 63 9.02 2.87 3.93
CA SER A 63 7.77 3.51 4.35
C SER A 63 7.71 4.99 3.94
N GLN A 64 8.78 5.77 4.20
CA GLN A 64 8.86 7.16 3.76
C GLN A 64 8.80 7.31 2.24
N PHE A 65 9.40 6.38 1.49
CA PHE A 65 9.30 6.36 0.03
C PHE A 65 7.85 6.21 -0.40
N LEU A 66 7.11 5.23 0.12
CA LEU A 66 5.69 5.05 -0.19
C LEU A 66 4.86 6.26 0.27
N GLY A 67 5.16 6.83 1.43
CA GLY A 67 4.52 8.06 1.90
C GLY A 67 4.71 9.23 0.93
N LYS A 68 5.91 9.39 0.34
CA LYS A 68 6.18 10.41 -0.69
C LYS A 68 5.45 10.11 -2.00
N VAL A 69 5.40 8.84 -2.43
CA VAL A 69 4.65 8.43 -3.62
C VAL A 69 3.16 8.70 -3.44
N ARG A 70 2.58 8.30 -2.31
CA ARG A 70 1.17 8.55 -1.96
C ARG A 70 0.83 10.04 -2.00
N LYS A 71 1.69 10.90 -1.46
CA LYS A 71 1.49 12.37 -1.51
C LYS A 71 1.48 12.92 -2.94
N ARG A 72 2.29 12.36 -3.84
CA ARG A 72 2.40 12.80 -5.25
C ARG A 72 1.32 12.19 -6.14
N SER A 73 0.86 10.99 -5.83
CA SER A 73 -0.04 10.19 -6.67
C SER A 73 -0.96 9.35 -5.79
N PRO A 74 -1.91 9.97 -5.07
CA PRO A 74 -2.77 9.28 -4.10
C PRO A 74 -3.73 8.27 -4.76
N ASN A 75 -3.94 8.41 -6.05
CA ASN A 75 -4.81 7.62 -6.92
C ASN A 75 -4.16 6.37 -7.51
N ILE A 76 -2.91 6.04 -7.16
CA ILE A 76 -2.28 4.78 -7.59
C ILE A 76 -2.97 3.58 -6.94
N PHE A 77 -3.37 3.68 -5.68
CA PHE A 77 -4.09 2.61 -4.99
C PHE A 77 -5.42 3.12 -4.48
N TYR A 78 -6.46 2.31 -4.57
CA TYR A 78 -7.80 2.68 -4.10
C TYR A 78 -7.84 2.99 -2.60
N HIS A 79 -7.12 2.25 -1.76
CA HIS A 79 -7.13 2.53 -0.31
C HIS A 79 -6.46 3.86 0.04
N TRP A 80 -5.48 4.30 -0.74
CA TRP A 80 -4.82 5.59 -0.53
C TRP A 80 -5.76 6.77 -0.73
N THR A 81 -6.69 6.72 -1.70
CA THR A 81 -7.69 7.77 -1.92
C THR A 81 -8.68 7.89 -0.76
N LEU A 82 -8.85 6.81 -0.01
CA LEU A 82 -9.71 6.76 1.17
C LEU A 82 -8.98 7.25 2.45
N GLY A 83 -7.70 7.64 2.34
CA GLY A 83 -6.87 7.95 3.50
C GLY A 83 -6.47 6.71 4.31
N LEU A 84 -6.66 5.52 3.75
CA LEU A 84 -6.43 4.24 4.40
C LEU A 84 -5.07 3.70 3.92
N GLY A 85 -4.12 3.44 4.82
CA GLY A 85 -2.85 2.82 4.41
C GLY A 85 -1.64 3.16 5.26
N SER A 86 -1.60 4.33 5.92
CA SER A 86 -0.63 4.55 7.00
C SER A 86 -1.29 5.35 8.10
N LYS A 87 -1.39 4.74 9.30
CA LYS A 87 -1.20 5.54 10.50
C LYS A 87 0.30 5.79 10.54
N ASP A 88 0.69 7.04 10.34
CA ASP A 88 1.98 7.53 10.82
C ASP A 88 2.06 7.31 12.34
#